data_AF-A0A2D9S4T5-F1
#
_entry.id   AF-A0A2D9S4T5-F1
#
_cell.length_a   1.000
_cell.length_b   1.000
_cell.length_c   1.000
_cell.angle_alpha   90.00
_cell.angle_beta   90.00
_cell.angle_gamma   90.00
#
_symmetry.space_group_name_H-M   'P 1'
#
loop_
_entity.id
_entity.type
_entity.pdbx_description
1 polymer ?
#
loop_
_entity_poly.entity_id
_entity_poly.type
_entity_poly.pdbx_seq_one_letter_code
_entity_poly.pdbx_strand_id
1 'polypeptide(L)'
;MLVYLSILSVFGVSWFLYSTRWGLVVRAIGENHDAAYSIGYSVKFVRMMVILVGGALAGLGGSYLSLAYTPFWVENMTAGRGWIALALVVFASWKPGRALLGAYLFGGITIIQMHAQGFDVQIPAQVMSSLPYLATIFVLVLISRDSSRTLLNAPACLGKNFQPSS
;
A
#
# COMPACT_ATOMS: atom_id res chain seq x y z
N MET A 1 -5.18 15.78 11.73
CA MET A 1 -5.78 15.98 10.38
C MET A 1 -5.36 14.93 9.36
N LEU A 2 -4.06 14.61 9.23
CA LEU A 2 -3.56 13.68 8.18
C LEU A 2 -4.08 12.23 8.29
N VAL A 3 -4.36 11.74 9.51
CA VAL A 3 -4.98 10.43 9.73
C VAL A 3 -6.42 10.36 9.17
N TYR A 4 -7.18 11.44 9.27
CA TYR A 4 -8.52 11.49 8.68
C TYR A 4 -8.45 11.50 7.15
N LEU A 5 -7.44 12.17 6.59
CA LEU A 5 -7.17 12.19 5.15
C LEU A 5 -6.77 10.81 4.61
N SER A 6 -5.99 10.03 5.37
CA SER A 6 -5.62 8.66 4.97
C SER A 6 -6.80 7.69 5.04
N ILE A 7 -7.67 7.80 6.06
CA ILE A 7 -8.90 7.00 6.12
C ILE A 7 -9.83 7.37 4.94
N LEU A 8 -10.02 8.67 4.71
CA LEU A 8 -10.89 9.16 3.63
C LEU A 8 -10.37 8.74 2.25
N SER A 9 -9.05 8.78 2.03
CA SER A 9 -8.46 8.36 0.76
C SER A 9 -8.61 6.86 0.52
N VAL A 10 -8.41 6.02 1.54
CA VAL A 10 -8.63 4.57 1.42
C VAL A 10 -10.10 4.26 1.16
N PHE A 11 -11.02 4.93 1.86
CA PHE A 11 -12.45 4.76 1.63
C PHE A 11 -12.86 5.23 0.22
N GLY A 12 -12.34 6.38 -0.22
CA GLY A 12 -12.58 6.93 -1.56
C GLY A 12 -12.08 6.00 -2.67
N VAL A 13 -10.86 5.45 -2.54
CA VAL A 13 -10.31 4.49 -3.50
C VAL A 13 -11.10 3.17 -3.47
N SER A 14 -11.46 2.68 -2.28
CA SER A 14 -12.28 1.46 -2.15
C SER A 14 -13.64 1.64 -2.81
N TRP A 15 -14.33 2.73 -2.51
CA TRP A 15 -15.62 3.05 -3.11
C TRP A 15 -15.50 3.24 -4.63
N PHE A 16 -14.47 3.94 -5.10
CA PHE A 16 -14.21 4.08 -6.53
C PHE A 16 -14.03 2.72 -7.21
N LEU A 17 -13.19 1.84 -6.66
CA LEU A 17 -12.89 0.53 -7.23
C LEU A 17 -14.08 -0.44 -7.23
N TYR A 18 -14.98 -0.37 -6.24
CA TYR A 18 -16.11 -1.30 -6.11
C TYR A 18 -17.45 -0.76 -6.62
N SER A 19 -17.68 0.56 -6.58
CA SER A 19 -18.99 1.14 -6.91
C SER A 19 -19.03 1.91 -8.23
N THR A 20 -17.90 2.33 -8.81
CA THR A 20 -17.94 3.14 -10.03
C THR A 20 -17.68 2.32 -11.30
N ARG A 21 -18.31 2.75 -12.41
CA ARG A 21 -18.12 2.14 -13.75
C ARG A 21 -16.63 2.10 -14.14
N TRP A 22 -15.92 3.20 -13.91
CA TRP A 22 -14.48 3.29 -14.17
C TRP A 22 -13.66 2.34 -13.31
N GLY A 23 -13.99 2.18 -12.02
CA GLY A 23 -13.34 1.21 -11.14
C GLY A 23 -13.51 -0.24 -11.61
N LEU A 24 -14.71 -0.60 -12.09
CA LEU A 24 -14.97 -1.92 -12.68
C LEU A 24 -14.18 -2.14 -13.97
N VAL A 25 -14.08 -1.11 -14.83
CA VAL A 25 -13.24 -1.16 -16.05
C VAL A 25 -11.76 -1.37 -15.71
N VAL A 26 -11.24 -0.68 -14.70
CA VAL A 26 -9.85 -0.86 -14.24
C VAL A 26 -9.61 -2.30 -13.75
N ARG A 27 -10.54 -2.87 -12.97
CA ARG A 27 -10.43 -4.26 -12.51
C ARG A 27 -10.53 -5.25 -13.67
N ALA A 28 -11.44 -5.04 -14.61
CA ALA A 28 -11.57 -5.87 -15.81
C ALA A 28 -10.29 -5.84 -16.67
N ILE A 29 -9.69 -4.68 -16.86
CA ILE A 29 -8.39 -4.54 -17.57
C ILE A 29 -7.26 -5.26 -16.82
N GLY A 30 -7.30 -5.28 -15.48
CA GLY A 30 -6.35 -6.01 -14.64
C GLY A 30 -6.49 -7.53 -14.72
N GLU A 31 -7.71 -8.03 -14.90
CA GLU A 31 -8.01 -9.45 -15.07
C GLU A 31 -7.70 -9.94 -16.49
N ASN A 32 -8.15 -9.23 -17.52
CA ASN A 32 -7.88 -9.57 -18.91
C ASN A 32 -7.80 -8.31 -19.80
N HIS A 33 -6.59 -7.95 -20.22
CA HIS A 33 -6.37 -6.77 -21.04
C HIS A 33 -6.84 -6.93 -22.50
N ASP A 34 -6.84 -8.15 -23.04
CA ASP A 34 -7.28 -8.40 -24.42
C ASP A 34 -8.81 -8.28 -24.54
N ALA A 35 -9.53 -8.80 -23.56
CA ALA A 35 -11.00 -8.68 -23.49
C ALA A 35 -11.46 -7.22 -23.35
N ALA A 36 -10.71 -6.39 -22.62
CA ALA A 36 -11.03 -4.96 -22.52
C ALA A 36 -10.75 -4.22 -23.84
N TYR A 37 -9.70 -4.62 -24.57
CA TYR A 37 -9.37 -4.03 -25.87
C TYR A 37 -10.39 -4.39 -26.94
N SER A 38 -10.90 -5.62 -26.97
CA SER A 38 -11.94 -6.04 -27.92
C SER A 38 -13.27 -5.30 -27.77
N ILE A 39 -13.54 -4.76 -26.58
CA ILE A 39 -14.73 -3.94 -26.27
C ILE A 39 -14.50 -2.46 -26.64
N GLY A 40 -13.30 -2.08 -27.06
CA GLY A 40 -12.95 -0.73 -27.53
C GLY A 40 -12.33 0.18 -26.46
N TYR A 41 -11.96 -0.34 -25.29
CA TYR A 41 -11.29 0.46 -24.27
C TYR A 41 -9.80 0.63 -24.54
N SER A 42 -9.29 1.86 -24.35
CA SER A 42 -7.87 2.18 -24.47
C SER A 42 -7.08 1.75 -23.22
N VAL A 43 -6.65 0.48 -23.20
CA VAL A 43 -5.89 -0.14 -22.10
C VAL A 43 -4.69 0.71 -21.65
N LYS A 44 -3.90 1.24 -22.60
CA LYS A 44 -2.71 2.07 -22.29
C LYS A 44 -3.08 3.35 -21.53
N PHE A 45 -4.14 4.02 -21.95
CA PHE A 45 -4.59 5.27 -21.34
C PHE A 45 -5.09 5.03 -19.91
N VAL A 46 -5.90 3.98 -19.72
CA VAL A 46 -6.41 3.61 -18.39
C VAL A 46 -5.26 3.22 -17.45
N ARG A 47 -4.30 2.41 -17.91
CA ARG A 47 -3.11 2.07 -17.10
C ARG A 47 -2.31 3.31 -16.70
N MET A 48 -2.09 4.24 -17.64
CA MET A 48 -1.36 5.48 -17.37
C MET A 48 -2.07 6.34 -16.33
N MET A 49 -3.39 6.51 -16.45
CA MET A 49 -4.19 7.28 -15.49
C MET A 49 -4.14 6.67 -14.09
N VAL A 50 -4.26 5.34 -13.97
CA VAL A 50 -4.18 4.65 -12.67
C VAL A 50 -2.79 4.80 -12.04
N ILE A 51 -1.72 4.73 -12.83
CA ILE A 51 -0.34 4.94 -12.35
C ILE A 51 -0.15 6.39 -11.88
N LEU A 52 -0.64 7.38 -12.63
CA LEU A 52 -0.54 8.79 -12.26
C LEU A 52 -1.27 9.08 -10.95
N VAL A 53 -2.49 8.60 -10.79
CA VAL A 53 -3.26 8.77 -9.56
C VAL A 53 -2.60 8.04 -8.38
N GLY A 54 -2.09 6.82 -8.60
CA GLY A 54 -1.35 6.08 -7.57
C GLY A 54 -0.07 6.80 -7.14
N GLY A 55 0.68 7.35 -8.09
CA GLY A 55 1.87 8.17 -7.83
C GLY A 55 1.56 9.46 -7.08
N ALA A 56 0.46 10.15 -7.44
CA ALA A 56 0.00 11.33 -6.73
C ALA A 56 -0.35 11.01 -5.26
N LEU A 57 -1.06 9.91 -5.01
CA LEU A 57 -1.38 9.46 -3.65
C LEU A 57 -0.12 9.07 -2.86
N ALA A 58 0.85 8.41 -3.50
CA ALA A 58 2.15 8.11 -2.87
C ALA A 58 2.94 9.38 -2.53
N GLY A 59 2.91 10.39 -3.40
CA GLY A 59 3.52 11.69 -3.17
C GLY A 59 2.88 12.46 -2.00
N LEU A 60 1.54 12.43 -1.89
CA LEU A 60 0.81 12.98 -0.75
C LEU A 60 1.15 12.24 0.56
N GLY A 61 1.39 10.92 0.49
CA GLY A 61 1.90 10.16 1.63
C GLY A 61 3.33 10.54 2.02
N GLY A 62 4.20 10.85 1.05
CA GLY A 62 5.58 11.29 1.28
C GLY A 62 5.69 12.69 1.85
N SER A 63 4.82 13.62 1.45
CA SER A 63 4.80 15.00 1.97
C SER A 63 4.50 15.06 3.48
N TYR A 64 3.83 14.04 4.02
CA TYR A 64 3.63 13.87 5.46
C TYR A 64 4.95 13.87 6.24
N LEU A 65 6.01 13.25 5.71
CA LEU A 65 7.30 13.18 6.38
C LEU A 65 7.87 14.58 6.60
N SER A 66 7.80 15.45 5.59
CA SER A 66 8.34 16.82 5.65
C SER A 66 7.47 17.80 6.43
N LEU A 67 6.16 17.55 6.54
CA LEU A 67 5.23 18.48 7.20
C LEU A 67 4.97 18.14 8.68
N ALA A 68 4.99 16.87 9.06
CA ALA A 68 4.51 16.43 10.38
C ALA A 68 5.60 15.91 11.33
N TYR A 69 6.73 15.42 10.82
CA TYR A 69 7.76 14.78 11.68
C TYR A 69 8.76 15.79 12.26
N THR A 70 9.17 16.77 11.46
CA THR A 70 10.01 17.90 11.88
C THR A 70 9.88 18.97 10.80
N PRO A 71 9.59 20.25 11.12
CA PRO A 71 9.60 21.33 10.12
C PRO A 71 11.01 21.63 9.56
N PHE A 72 12.01 20.86 9.96
CA PHE A 72 13.38 20.87 9.45
C PHE A 72 13.68 19.59 8.67
N TRP A 73 14.48 19.73 7.62
CA TRP A 73 15.00 18.60 6.86
C TRP A 73 16.02 17.83 7.72
N VAL A 74 15.73 16.57 7.99
CA VAL A 74 16.62 15.66 8.73
C VAL A 74 17.18 14.63 7.75
N GLU A 75 18.49 14.35 7.82
CA GLU A 75 19.07 13.28 7.00
C GLU A 75 18.42 11.93 7.37
N ASN A 76 18.12 11.10 6.36
CA ASN A 76 17.44 9.81 6.51
C ASN A 76 15.98 9.85 7.01
N MET A 77 15.19 10.89 6.72
CA MET A 77 13.76 10.96 7.09
C MET A 77 12.91 9.76 6.65
N THR A 78 13.23 9.13 5.51
CA THR A 78 12.52 7.94 5.03
C THR A 78 13.00 6.66 5.71
N ALA A 79 14.24 6.62 6.25
CA ALA A 79 14.83 5.52 7.03
C ALA A 79 14.45 4.09 6.54
N GLY A 80 14.39 3.85 5.23
CA GLY A 80 14.01 2.54 4.67
C GLY A 80 12.52 2.15 4.80
N ARG A 81 11.65 3.03 5.31
CA ARG A 81 10.20 2.80 5.47
C ARG A 81 9.46 2.49 4.16
N GLY A 82 10.07 2.79 3.01
CA GLY A 82 9.54 2.40 1.68
C GLY A 82 9.40 0.89 1.49
N TRP A 83 10.30 0.09 2.08
CA TRP A 83 10.20 -1.37 2.03
C TRP A 83 8.99 -1.92 2.78
N ILE A 84 8.61 -1.27 3.88
CA ILE A 84 7.40 -1.61 4.64
C ILE A 84 6.16 -1.38 3.78
N ALA A 85 6.12 -0.30 3.00
CA ALA A 85 5.01 -0.02 2.09
C ALA A 85 4.87 -1.11 1.01
N LEU A 86 5.99 -1.55 0.42
CA LEU A 86 5.98 -2.66 -0.55
C LEU A 86 5.47 -3.97 0.09
N ALA A 87 5.98 -4.31 1.28
CA ALA A 87 5.56 -5.49 2.02
C ALA A 87 4.06 -5.43 2.35
N LEU A 88 3.56 -4.27 2.80
CA LEU A 88 2.16 -4.04 3.12
C LEU A 88 1.25 -4.22 1.90
N VAL A 89 1.64 -3.72 0.72
CA VAL A 89 0.85 -3.91 -0.52
C VAL A 89 0.71 -5.39 -0.86
N VAL A 90 1.81 -6.15 -0.72
CA VAL A 90 1.79 -7.61 -0.93
C VAL A 90 0.87 -8.30 0.10
N PHE A 91 0.98 -7.93 1.38
CA PHE A 91 0.14 -8.48 2.45
C PHE A 91 -1.33 -8.11 2.32
N ALA A 92 -1.62 -6.90 1.84
CA ALA A 92 -2.97 -6.44 1.59
C ALA A 92 -3.70 -7.28 0.53
N SER A 93 -3.00 -8.14 -0.22
CA SER A 93 -3.60 -8.99 -1.25
C SER A 93 -4.40 -8.17 -2.27
N TRP A 94 -3.91 -6.97 -2.60
CA TRP A 94 -4.59 -5.99 -3.46
C TRP A 94 -5.99 -5.55 -2.99
N LYS A 95 -6.39 -5.86 -1.73
CA LYS A 95 -7.65 -5.44 -1.14
C LYS A 95 -7.48 -4.19 -0.26
N PRO A 96 -8.23 -3.10 -0.51
CA PRO A 96 -8.05 -1.84 0.20
C PRO A 96 -8.35 -1.96 1.71
N GLY A 97 -9.34 -2.79 2.10
CA GLY A 97 -9.64 -3.01 3.52
C GLY A 97 -8.51 -3.68 4.30
N ARG A 98 -7.81 -4.64 3.68
CA ARG A 98 -6.63 -5.28 4.28
C ARG A 98 -5.43 -4.33 4.34
N ALA A 99 -5.27 -3.47 3.34
CA ALA A 99 -4.22 -2.45 3.33
C ALA A 99 -4.36 -1.47 4.51
N LEU A 100 -5.59 -1.06 4.84
CA LEU A 100 -5.85 -0.17 5.97
C LEU A 100 -5.44 -0.81 7.30
N LEU A 101 -5.88 -2.05 7.55
CA LEU A 101 -5.52 -2.79 8.76
C LEU A 101 -4.00 -2.96 8.89
N GLY A 102 -3.33 -3.32 7.79
CA GLY A 102 -1.87 -3.40 7.75
C GLY A 102 -1.20 -2.07 8.07
N ALA A 103 -1.69 -0.96 7.50
CA ALA A 103 -1.13 0.37 7.71
C ALA A 103 -1.26 0.82 9.17
N TYR A 104 -2.41 0.57 9.80
CA TYR A 104 -2.63 0.89 11.20
C TYR A 104 -1.76 0.06 12.14
N LEU A 105 -1.59 -1.23 11.85
CA LEU A 105 -0.78 -2.11 12.65
C LEU A 105 0.70 -1.70 12.60
N PHE A 106 1.25 -1.51 11.39
CA PHE A 106 2.61 -1.02 11.19
C PHE A 106 2.83 0.37 11.79
N GLY A 107 1.88 1.30 11.60
CA GLY A 107 1.93 2.63 12.19
C GLY A 107 1.92 2.58 13.72
N GLY A 108 1.05 1.76 14.31
CA GLY A 108 0.97 1.56 15.76
C GLY A 108 2.29 1.04 16.35
N ILE A 109 2.92 0.07 15.71
CA ILE A 109 4.22 -0.46 16.15
C ILE A 109 5.30 0.63 16.09
N THR A 110 5.34 1.45 15.03
CA THR A 110 6.34 2.54 14.94
C THR A 110 6.16 3.59 16.02
N ILE A 111 4.92 3.89 16.43
CA ILE A 111 4.63 4.85 17.51
C ILE A 111 5.01 4.25 18.87
N ILE A 112 4.70 2.97 19.10
CA ILE A 112 5.09 2.25 20.33
C ILE A 112 6.60 2.20 20.45
N GLN A 113 7.32 1.92 19.36
CA GLN A 113 8.79 1.94 19.33
C GLN A 113 9.32 3.33 19.72
N MET A 114 8.74 4.40 19.16
CA MET A 114 9.14 5.77 19.46
C MET A 114 8.87 6.15 20.93
N HIS A 115 7.69 5.82 21.47
CA HIS A 115 7.35 6.12 22.86
C HIS A 115 8.20 5.33 23.84
N ALA A 116 8.51 4.07 23.52
CA ALA A 116 9.31 3.21 24.38
C ALA A 116 10.82 3.53 24.32
N GLN A 117 11.28 4.32 23.34
CA GLN A 117 12.59 4.98 23.40
C GLN A 117 12.59 6.25 24.27
N GLY A 118 11.42 6.84 24.53
CA GLY A 118 11.25 8.04 25.37
C GLY A 118 11.07 7.73 26.87
N PHE A 119 10.62 6.51 27.21
CA PHE A 119 10.74 6.01 28.58
C PHE A 119 12.14 5.40 28.73
N ASP A 120 12.87 5.82 29.77
CA ASP A 120 14.24 5.43 30.14
C ASP A 120 14.35 3.93 30.54
N VAL A 121 13.74 3.04 29.76
CA VAL A 121 13.78 1.60 29.97
C VAL A 121 15.09 1.11 29.39
N GLN A 122 15.93 0.50 30.24
CA GLN A 122 17.24 -0.09 29.91
C GLN A 122 17.15 -1.33 28.99
N ILE A 123 16.34 -1.28 27.94
CA ILE A 123 16.29 -2.29 26.89
C ILE A 123 17.31 -1.88 25.81
N PRO A 124 18.28 -2.74 25.46
CA PRO A 124 19.27 -2.43 24.43
C PRO A 124 18.60 -2.00 23.13
N ALA A 125 19.07 -0.91 22.53
CA ALA A 125 18.51 -0.33 21.31
C ALA A 125 18.37 -1.34 20.16
N GLN A 126 19.21 -2.38 20.13
CA GLN A 126 19.13 -3.50 19.19
C GLN A 126 17.81 -4.28 19.28
N VAL A 127 17.27 -4.51 20.48
CA VAL A 127 15.98 -5.23 20.65
C VAL A 127 14.84 -4.35 20.18
N MET A 128 14.87 -3.06 20.50
CA MET A 128 13.88 -2.08 20.02
C MET A 128 13.90 -1.91 18.50
N SER A 129 15.07 -2.03 17.88
CA SER A 129 15.25 -1.95 16.42
C SER A 129 14.80 -3.24 15.70
N SER A 130 14.61 -4.33 16.44
CA SER A 130 14.12 -5.62 15.92
C SER A 130 12.58 -5.74 15.94
N LEU A 131 11.87 -4.90 16.70
CA LEU A 131 10.41 -4.88 16.79
C LEU A 131 9.69 -4.76 15.42
N PRO A 132 10.14 -3.90 14.49
CA PRO A 132 9.53 -3.82 13.16
C PRO A 132 9.61 -5.16 12.41
N TYR A 133 10.71 -5.90 12.57
CA TYR A 133 10.91 -7.20 11.95
C TYR A 133 10.12 -8.33 12.63
N LEU A 134 10.04 -8.32 13.96
CA LEU A 134 9.20 -9.28 14.68
C LEU A 134 7.72 -9.10 14.33
N ALA A 135 7.28 -7.86 14.18
CA ALA A 135 5.94 -7.57 13.74
C ALA A 135 5.68 -7.99 12.28
N THR A 136 6.63 -7.77 11.37
CA THR A 136 6.48 -8.25 9.98
C THR A 136 6.37 -9.76 9.94
N ILE A 137 7.19 -10.48 10.73
CA ILE A 137 7.12 -11.93 10.88
C ILE A 137 5.76 -12.36 11.45
N PHE A 138 5.26 -11.71 12.50
CA PHE A 138 3.97 -12.05 13.10
C PHE A 138 2.80 -11.86 12.12
N VAL A 139 2.80 -10.74 11.39
CA VAL A 139 1.82 -10.45 10.32
C VAL A 139 1.93 -11.47 9.19
N LEU A 140 3.15 -11.78 8.76
CA LEU A 140 3.43 -12.82 7.76
C LEU A 140 2.88 -14.17 8.20
N VAL A 141 3.08 -14.58 9.45
CA VAL A 141 2.59 -15.87 9.98
C VAL A 141 1.06 -15.92 10.00
N LEU A 142 0.40 -14.84 10.42
CA LEU A 142 -1.07 -14.75 10.40
C LEU A 142 -1.65 -14.84 8.98
N ILE A 143 -1.00 -14.21 8.00
CA ILE A 143 -1.45 -14.19 6.60
C ILE A 143 -1.04 -15.45 5.83
N SER A 144 0.11 -16.05 6.16
CA SER A 144 0.63 -17.29 5.55
C SER A 144 -0.35 -18.45 5.69
N ARG A 145 -1.15 -18.47 6.76
CA ARG A 145 -2.27 -19.42 6.92
C ARG A 145 -3.32 -19.36 5.81
N ASP A 146 -3.39 -18.26 5.04
CA ASP A 146 -4.41 -18.02 4.00
C ASP A 146 -3.80 -17.59 2.65
N SER A 147 -2.51 -17.92 2.44
CA SER A 147 -1.72 -17.54 1.24
C SER A 147 -2.35 -18.00 -0.08
N SER A 148 -3.06 -19.14 -0.07
CA SER A 148 -3.73 -19.68 -1.26
C SER A 148 -4.82 -18.74 -1.82
N ARG A 149 -5.52 -17.98 -0.98
CA ARG A 149 -6.52 -16.99 -1.44
C ARG A 149 -5.87 -15.68 -1.89
N THR A 150 -4.67 -15.36 -1.42
CA THR A 150 -3.94 -14.15 -1.81
C THR A 150 -3.47 -14.21 -3.27
N LEU A 151 -3.00 -15.39 -3.71
CA LEU A 151 -2.61 -15.62 -5.10
C LEU A 151 -3.80 -15.55 -6.08
N LEU A 152 -5.00 -15.94 -5.64
CA LEU A 152 -6.22 -15.87 -6.45
C LEU A 152 -6.77 -14.44 -6.62
N ASN A 153 -6.42 -13.50 -5.74
CA ASN A 153 -6.90 -12.11 -5.80
C ASN A 153 -5.91 -11.18 -6.54
N ALA A 154 -4.76 -11.69 -6.97
CA ALA A 154 -3.82 -10.91 -7.77
C ALA A 154 -4.33 -10.79 -9.21
N PRO A 155 -4.34 -9.58 -9.80
CA PRO A 155 -4.83 -9.40 -11.17
C PRO A 155 -4.02 -10.26 -12.14
N ALA A 156 -4.70 -11.11 -12.92
CA ALA A 156 -4.07 -12.12 -13.78
C ALA A 156 -3.18 -11.55 -14.90
N CYS A 157 -3.32 -10.25 -15.20
CA CYS A 157 -2.48 -9.52 -16.15
C CYS A 157 -1.40 -8.64 -15.51
N LEU A 158 -1.12 -8.77 -14.22
CA LEU A 158 -0.06 -8.01 -13.56
C LEU A 158 1.31 -8.30 -14.23
N GLY A 159 2.02 -7.25 -14.64
CA GLY A 159 3.33 -7.36 -15.27
C GLY A 159 3.34 -7.86 -16.73
N LYS A 160 2.17 -8.14 -17.34
CA LYS A 160 2.10 -8.51 -18.76
C LYS A 160 2.08 -7.26 -19.65
N ASN A 161 3.01 -7.19 -20.59
CA ASN A 161 3.03 -6.16 -21.63
C ASN A 161 1.82 -6.34 -22.54
N PHE A 162 1.08 -5.25 -22.74
CA PHE A 162 -0.05 -5.23 -23.67
C PHE A 162 0.48 -5.00 -25.10
N GLN A 163 0.24 -5.95 -25.98
CA GLN A 163 0.46 -5.83 -27.42
C GLN A 163 -0.91 -5.83 -28.10
N PRO A 164 -1.28 -4.80 -28.88
CA PRO A 164 -2.49 -4.87 -29.67
C PRO A 164 -2.34 -6.01 -30.68
N SER A 165 -3.20 -7.04 -30.61
CA SER A 165 -3.30 -8.00 -31.70
C SER A 165 -3.86 -7.25 -32.91
N SER A 166 -3.04 -7.16 -33.96
CA SER A 166 -3.36 -6.55 -35.25
C SER A 166 -4.65 -7.09 -35.87
#